data_AF-A0A0M3K3A4-F1
#
_entry.id   AF-A0A0M3K3A4-F1
#
_cell.length_a   1.000
_cell.length_b   1.000
_cell.length_c   1.000
_cell.angle_alpha   90.00
_cell.angle_beta   90.00
_cell.angle_gamma   90.00
#
_symmetry.space_group_name_H-M   'P 1'
#
loop_
_entity.id
_entity.type
_entity.pdbx_description
1 polymer ?
#
loop_
_entity_poly.entity_id
_entity_poly.type
_entity_poly.pdbx_seq_one_letter_code
_entity_poly.pdbx_strand_id
1 'polypeptide(L)'
;MTSFIRKLFGDRTKKMTQKDSITGRNNSFPVPYLSKLEGNQLQPGQSLIVRGYIIGRNEFIINLTDGSKVEIDDENDTLDNRLLVIRADMTQKRIFLNACIDGQWGREGSLKHKWSPGDEFDIRLRAHEKYFEIYIEHKLLAKFAYYVPITNISHIYINGDVELYTVSWEGKYYQTPYAADIPGNFYPGRKLYVSALLKKRAKQFSVDFHCANDIAFRFNPRIAERKIVRNTRSEDRWGTEEKESEVPFPFKKKHTFDLLVYCEENRFTFYVDDCLIGSYAHRMSAQGIDKLCIDGDIELQGVHLK
;
A
#
# COMPACT_ATOMS: atom_id res chain seq x y z
N MET A 1 15.66 -38.37 15.69
CA MET A 1 16.56 -37.32 16.23
C MET A 1 16.04 -35.93 15.82
N THR A 2 14.83 -35.60 16.25
CA THR A 2 14.02 -34.51 15.68
C THR A 2 13.75 -33.38 16.69
N SER A 3 14.48 -33.34 17.80
CA SER A 3 14.21 -32.41 18.90
C SER A 3 15.31 -31.38 19.19
N PHE A 4 16.47 -31.44 18.53
CA PHE A 4 17.63 -30.59 18.91
C PHE A 4 17.91 -29.38 18.01
N ILE A 5 17.34 -29.32 16.80
CA ILE A 5 17.61 -28.20 15.87
C ILE A 5 16.68 -26.99 16.12
N ARG A 6 15.53 -27.18 16.78
CA ARG A 6 14.59 -26.09 17.10
C ARG A 6 15.09 -25.13 18.20
N LYS A 7 16.24 -25.41 18.83
CA LYS A 7 16.77 -24.65 19.97
C LYS A 7 17.95 -23.72 19.63
N LEU A 8 18.48 -23.77 18.40
CA LEU A 8 19.62 -22.95 17.97
C LEU A 8 19.22 -21.69 17.17
N PHE A 9 18.00 -21.65 16.65
CA PHE A 9 17.39 -20.44 16.12
C PHE A 9 16.27 -20.04 17.08
N GLY A 10 16.65 -19.36 18.17
CA GLY A 10 15.67 -18.76 19.05
C GLY A 10 14.74 -17.87 18.22
N ASP A 11 13.44 -18.09 18.39
CA ASP A 11 12.40 -17.21 17.87
C ASP A 11 12.73 -15.79 18.33
N ARG A 12 13.33 -14.99 17.45
CA ARG A 12 13.50 -13.57 17.68
C ARG A 12 12.10 -12.99 17.56
N THR A 13 11.36 -13.03 18.66
CA THR A 13 10.14 -12.26 18.82
C THR A 13 10.51 -10.80 18.58
N LYS A 14 10.21 -10.31 17.37
CA LYS A 14 10.48 -8.94 16.95
C LYS A 14 9.72 -8.05 17.93
N LYS A 15 10.44 -7.33 18.79
CA LYS A 15 9.81 -6.41 19.75
C LYS A 15 9.04 -5.35 18.95
N MET A 16 7.72 -5.38 19.06
CA MET A 16 6.81 -4.46 18.40
C MET A 16 7.11 -3.03 18.85
N THR A 17 7.38 -2.13 17.91
CA THR A 17 7.63 -0.71 18.24
C THR A 17 6.33 0.09 18.18
N GLN A 18 6.31 1.26 18.83
CA GLN A 18 5.18 2.20 18.70
C GLN A 18 4.96 2.60 17.23
N LYS A 19 6.05 2.74 16.46
CA LYS A 19 6.01 3.00 15.02
C LYS A 19 5.27 1.88 14.29
N ASP A 20 5.61 0.62 14.55
CA ASP A 20 4.96 -0.53 13.89
C ASP A 20 3.45 -0.57 14.20
N SER A 21 3.06 -0.23 15.43
CA SER A 21 1.65 -0.08 15.83
C SER A 21 0.95 1.09 15.14
N ILE A 22 1.65 2.17 14.86
CA ILE A 22 1.10 3.31 14.14
C ILE A 22 0.92 2.97 12.66
N THR A 23 1.96 2.42 12.02
CA THR A 23 1.97 2.12 10.57
C THR A 23 1.28 0.81 10.20
N GLY A 24 0.89 -0.02 11.17
CA GLY A 24 0.16 -1.27 10.93
C GLY A 24 1.04 -2.47 10.57
N ARG A 25 2.34 -2.42 10.89
CA ARG A 25 3.34 -3.47 10.61
C ARG A 25 3.34 -4.61 11.63
N ASN A 26 2.29 -4.73 12.44
CA ASN A 26 2.17 -5.72 13.51
C ASN A 26 1.52 -7.03 13.05
N ASN A 27 0.96 -7.05 11.84
CA ASN A 27 0.35 -8.25 11.29
C ASN A 27 1.42 -9.18 10.73
N SER A 28 1.19 -10.48 10.83
CA SER A 28 1.98 -11.50 10.16
C SER A 28 1.00 -12.48 9.52
N PHE A 29 1.23 -12.80 8.24
CA PHE A 29 0.42 -13.77 7.50
C PHE A 29 1.26 -15.02 7.24
N PRO A 30 0.73 -16.21 7.53
CA PRO A 30 1.48 -17.46 7.32
C PRO A 30 1.72 -17.68 5.83
N VAL A 31 2.87 -18.29 5.50
CA VAL A 31 3.25 -18.71 4.15
C VAL A 31 3.41 -20.24 4.15
N PRO A 32 2.77 -21.00 3.25
CA PRO A 32 1.92 -20.54 2.13
C PRO A 32 0.65 -19.84 2.60
N TYR A 33 0.32 -18.73 1.93
CA TYR A 33 -0.87 -17.93 2.16
C TYR A 33 -1.88 -18.22 1.07
N LEU A 34 -3.00 -18.86 1.41
CA LEU A 34 -4.14 -19.06 0.53
C LEU A 34 -5.35 -18.37 1.14
N SER A 35 -5.98 -17.46 0.40
CA SER A 35 -7.17 -16.76 0.87
C SER A 35 -8.18 -16.59 -0.26
N LYS A 36 -9.46 -16.80 0.09
CA LYS A 36 -10.58 -16.48 -0.77
C LYS A 36 -10.88 -14.99 -0.70
N LEU A 37 -11.09 -14.36 -1.85
CA LEU A 37 -11.51 -12.97 -1.94
C LEU A 37 -13.01 -12.89 -1.62
N GLU A 38 -13.37 -12.80 -0.33
CA GLU A 38 -14.76 -12.73 0.13
C GLU A 38 -15.42 -11.38 -0.26
N GLY A 39 -16.67 -11.43 -0.74
CA GLY A 39 -17.59 -10.29 -0.68
C GLY A 39 -17.58 -9.25 -1.81
N ASN A 40 -16.90 -9.49 -2.92
CA ASN A 40 -17.08 -8.93 -4.28
C ASN A 40 -15.73 -9.10 -4.98
N GLN A 41 -15.70 -9.82 -6.10
CA GLN A 41 -14.50 -10.01 -6.93
C GLN A 41 -13.74 -8.69 -7.09
N LEU A 42 -12.42 -8.74 -7.22
CA LEU A 42 -11.58 -7.55 -7.40
C LEU A 42 -12.18 -6.63 -8.48
N GLN A 43 -12.57 -5.42 -8.11
CA GLN A 43 -13.25 -4.47 -9.00
C GLN A 43 -12.28 -3.46 -9.61
N PRO A 44 -12.56 -2.93 -10.80
CA PRO A 44 -11.82 -1.80 -11.35
C PRO A 44 -11.70 -0.65 -10.35
N GLY A 45 -10.49 -0.14 -10.20
CA GLY A 45 -10.16 0.88 -9.20
C GLY A 45 -9.82 0.33 -7.81
N GLN A 46 -9.83 -0.97 -7.57
CA GLN A 46 -9.26 -1.54 -6.34
C GLN A 46 -7.77 -1.84 -6.53
N SER A 47 -7.02 -1.80 -5.43
CA SER A 47 -5.62 -2.19 -5.38
C SER A 47 -5.48 -3.40 -4.45
N LEU A 48 -4.90 -4.50 -4.95
CA LEU A 48 -4.31 -5.52 -4.08
C LEU A 48 -2.89 -5.06 -3.71
N ILE A 49 -2.59 -5.05 -2.42
CA ILE A 49 -1.31 -4.64 -1.85
C ILE A 49 -0.71 -5.83 -1.11
N VAL A 50 0.51 -6.21 -1.50
CA VAL A 50 1.27 -7.30 -0.87
C VAL A 50 2.61 -6.74 -0.45
N ARG A 51 2.88 -6.77 0.86
CA ARG A 51 4.14 -6.32 1.45
C ARG A 51 4.69 -7.35 2.41
N GLY A 52 6.01 -7.47 2.43
CA GLY A 52 6.71 -8.46 3.21
C GLY A 52 8.22 -8.28 3.20
N TYR A 53 8.91 -9.25 3.78
CA TYR A 53 10.35 -9.38 3.76
C TYR A 53 10.76 -10.61 2.97
N ILE A 54 11.84 -10.50 2.21
CA ILE A 54 12.44 -11.65 1.54
C ILE A 54 13.34 -12.37 2.54
N ILE A 55 13.10 -13.66 2.76
CA ILE A 55 13.82 -14.43 3.79
C ILE A 55 14.84 -15.43 3.21
N GLY A 56 14.72 -15.75 1.92
CA GLY A 56 15.56 -16.73 1.24
C GLY A 56 16.12 -16.26 -0.10
N ARG A 57 16.82 -17.16 -0.78
CA ARG A 57 17.63 -16.89 -1.99
C ARG A 57 17.08 -17.53 -3.26
N ASN A 58 15.98 -18.26 -3.16
CA ASN A 58 15.37 -18.94 -4.30
C ASN A 58 14.37 -18.00 -4.97
N GLU A 59 13.09 -18.18 -4.70
CA GLU A 59 12.01 -17.39 -5.28
C GLU A 59 10.79 -17.33 -4.37
N PHE A 60 9.89 -16.41 -4.69
CA PHE A 60 8.53 -16.42 -4.19
C PHE A 60 7.54 -16.11 -5.31
N ILE A 61 6.29 -16.52 -5.12
CA ILE A 61 5.21 -16.35 -6.08
C ILE A 61 4.01 -15.64 -5.44
N ILE A 62 3.33 -14.81 -6.23
CA ILE A 62 2.00 -14.27 -5.93
C ILE A 62 1.12 -14.62 -7.12
N ASN A 63 0.09 -15.44 -6.87
CA ASN A 63 -0.86 -15.89 -7.87
C ASN A 63 -2.25 -15.35 -7.55
N LEU A 64 -2.93 -14.89 -8.60
CA LEU A 64 -4.38 -14.69 -8.61
C LEU A 64 -5.00 -15.86 -9.37
N THR A 65 -5.88 -16.61 -8.71
CA THR A 65 -6.43 -17.87 -9.24
C THR A 65 -7.95 -17.85 -9.25
N ASP A 66 -8.56 -18.69 -10.10
CA ASP A 66 -10.01 -18.84 -10.20
C ASP A 66 -10.59 -19.93 -9.26
N GLY A 67 -9.72 -20.64 -8.54
CA GLY A 67 -10.10 -21.51 -7.42
C GLY A 67 -8.95 -21.73 -6.43
N SER A 68 -9.19 -22.63 -5.47
CA SER A 68 -8.29 -22.92 -4.35
C SER A 68 -7.28 -24.04 -4.60
N LYS A 69 -7.41 -24.80 -5.70
CA LYS A 69 -6.56 -25.93 -6.04
C LYS A 69 -5.29 -25.46 -6.74
N VAL A 70 -4.30 -25.09 -5.93
CA VAL A 70 -3.07 -24.41 -6.38
C VAL A 70 -1.81 -25.26 -6.32
N GLU A 71 -1.86 -26.39 -5.61
CA GLU A 71 -0.81 -27.41 -5.51
C GLU A 71 -1.37 -28.76 -5.98
N ILE A 72 -0.48 -29.65 -6.46
CA ILE A 72 -0.83 -31.00 -6.90
C ILE A 72 -0.66 -31.91 -5.70
N ASP A 73 -1.76 -32.48 -5.20
CA ASP A 73 -1.72 -33.47 -4.11
C ASP A 73 -1.78 -34.90 -4.67
N ASP A 74 -2.45 -35.08 -5.81
CA ASP A 74 -2.66 -36.37 -6.47
C ASP A 74 -2.31 -36.33 -7.98
N GLU A 75 -1.90 -37.45 -8.59
CA GLU A 75 -1.44 -37.46 -9.99
C GLU A 75 -2.52 -37.04 -11.01
N ASN A 76 -3.80 -37.19 -10.62
CA ASN A 76 -4.95 -36.83 -11.46
C ASN A 76 -5.46 -35.40 -11.19
N ASP A 77 -4.77 -34.64 -10.33
CA ASP A 77 -5.20 -33.29 -9.98
C ASP A 77 -5.01 -32.32 -11.15
N THR A 78 -6.11 -31.69 -11.54
CA THR A 78 -6.07 -30.50 -12.39
C THR A 78 -6.03 -29.27 -11.48
N LEU A 79 -5.03 -28.43 -11.69
CA LEU A 79 -4.89 -27.16 -10.97
C LEU A 79 -5.86 -26.13 -11.52
N ASP A 80 -6.34 -25.26 -10.64
CA ASP A 80 -7.11 -24.08 -11.04
C ASP A 80 -6.24 -23.11 -11.87
N ASN A 81 -6.89 -22.30 -12.70
CA ASN A 81 -6.20 -21.37 -13.57
C ASN A 81 -5.46 -20.32 -12.76
N ARG A 82 -4.30 -19.92 -13.28
CA ARG A 82 -3.51 -18.81 -12.73
C ARG A 82 -3.68 -17.61 -13.64
N LEU A 83 -4.61 -16.74 -13.27
CA LEU A 83 -5.03 -15.59 -14.08
C LEU A 83 -3.98 -14.48 -14.10
N LEU A 84 -3.15 -14.42 -13.06
CA LEU A 84 -1.90 -13.67 -13.03
C LEU A 84 -0.92 -14.40 -12.10
N VAL A 85 0.31 -14.60 -12.58
CA VAL A 85 1.45 -15.13 -11.84
C VAL A 85 2.52 -14.06 -11.79
N ILE A 86 2.96 -13.74 -10.57
CA ILE A 86 4.14 -12.92 -10.32
C ILE A 86 5.16 -13.81 -9.63
N ARG A 87 6.27 -14.13 -10.30
CA ARG A 87 7.35 -14.94 -9.75
C ARG A 87 8.60 -14.08 -9.61
N ALA A 88 9.03 -13.83 -8.38
CA ALA A 88 10.25 -13.08 -8.09
C ALA A 88 11.41 -14.06 -7.84
N ASP A 89 12.36 -14.11 -8.77
CA ASP A 89 13.52 -14.98 -8.74
C ASP A 89 14.77 -14.21 -8.24
N MET A 90 15.24 -14.59 -7.06
CA MET A 90 16.33 -13.90 -6.37
C MET A 90 17.71 -14.21 -6.96
N THR A 91 17.84 -15.32 -7.69
CA THR A 91 19.09 -15.74 -8.35
C THR A 91 19.24 -15.03 -9.69
N GLN A 92 18.20 -15.02 -10.51
CA GLN A 92 18.18 -14.35 -11.81
C GLN A 92 18.01 -12.83 -11.68
N LYS A 93 17.60 -12.34 -10.51
CA LYS A 93 17.26 -10.93 -10.26
C LYS A 93 16.16 -10.44 -11.20
N ARG A 94 15.16 -11.29 -11.41
CA ARG A 94 14.02 -11.01 -12.29
C ARG A 94 12.69 -11.31 -11.62
N ILE A 95 11.71 -10.46 -11.90
CA ILE A 95 10.30 -10.71 -11.64
C ILE A 95 9.68 -11.12 -12.97
N PHE A 96 9.09 -12.30 -13.02
CA PHE A 96 8.39 -12.84 -14.17
C PHE A 96 6.88 -12.66 -13.99
N LEU A 97 6.20 -12.36 -15.10
CA LEU A 97 4.77 -12.13 -15.17
C LEU A 97 4.20 -13.06 -16.23
N ASN A 98 3.21 -13.88 -15.88
CA ASN A 98 2.54 -14.75 -16.84
C ASN A 98 1.10 -15.08 -16.38
N ALA A 99 0.39 -15.86 -17.18
CA ALA A 99 -0.86 -16.53 -16.81
C ALA A 99 -0.82 -17.97 -17.32
N CYS A 100 -1.54 -18.87 -16.65
CA CYS A 100 -1.77 -20.24 -17.09
C CYS A 100 -3.27 -20.50 -17.11
N ILE A 101 -3.82 -20.72 -18.31
CA ILE A 101 -5.25 -20.93 -18.54
C ILE A 101 -5.42 -22.29 -19.21
N ASP A 102 -6.29 -23.14 -18.67
CA ASP A 102 -6.55 -24.51 -19.12
C ASP A 102 -5.26 -25.33 -19.29
N GLY A 103 -4.33 -25.17 -18.34
CA GLY A 103 -3.03 -25.83 -18.33
C GLY A 103 -2.00 -25.26 -19.32
N GLN A 104 -2.33 -24.20 -20.07
CA GLN A 104 -1.43 -23.59 -21.04
C GLN A 104 -0.87 -22.26 -20.54
N TRP A 105 0.45 -22.16 -20.53
CA TRP A 105 1.16 -20.92 -20.20
C TRP A 105 1.12 -19.92 -21.35
N GLY A 106 0.85 -18.66 -21.01
CA GLY A 106 0.93 -17.55 -21.92
C GLY A 106 2.37 -17.09 -22.20
N ARG A 107 2.48 -15.93 -22.86
CA ARG A 107 3.77 -15.28 -23.11
C ARG A 107 4.30 -14.63 -21.83
N GLU A 108 5.46 -15.10 -21.39
CA GLU A 108 6.13 -14.56 -20.20
C GLU A 108 6.71 -13.16 -20.45
N GLY A 109 6.39 -12.23 -19.56
CA GLY A 109 7.05 -10.93 -19.42
C GLY A 109 8.01 -10.95 -18.23
N SER A 110 9.04 -10.10 -18.24
CA SER A 110 9.92 -10.00 -17.07
C SER A 110 10.59 -8.65 -16.86
N LEU A 111 10.87 -8.34 -15.60
CA LEU A 111 11.41 -7.08 -15.10
C LEU A 111 12.64 -7.36 -14.24
N LYS A 112 13.64 -6.47 -14.21
CA LYS A 112 14.78 -6.59 -13.30
C LYS A 112 14.43 -6.03 -11.92
N HIS A 113 14.91 -6.68 -10.86
CA HIS A 113 14.88 -6.13 -9.50
C HIS A 113 16.28 -6.19 -8.86
N LYS A 114 16.44 -5.57 -7.69
CA LYS A 114 17.71 -5.53 -6.94
C LYS A 114 17.62 -6.17 -5.56
N TRP A 115 16.48 -6.75 -5.23
CA TRP A 115 16.25 -7.32 -3.90
C TRP A 115 17.27 -8.40 -3.52
N SER A 116 17.51 -8.50 -2.23
CA SER A 116 18.33 -9.50 -1.55
C SER A 116 17.58 -10.01 -0.30
N PRO A 117 17.97 -11.17 0.27
CA PRO A 117 17.42 -11.60 1.55
C PRO A 117 17.59 -10.52 2.63
N GLY A 118 16.53 -10.24 3.38
CA GLY A 118 16.42 -9.16 4.35
C GLY A 118 15.77 -7.89 3.79
N ASP A 119 15.69 -7.73 2.47
CA ASP A 119 15.02 -6.57 1.87
C ASP A 119 13.50 -6.68 2.06
N GLU A 120 12.89 -5.51 2.28
CA GLU A 120 11.44 -5.35 2.20
C GLU A 120 11.02 -5.29 0.72
N PHE A 121 9.82 -5.79 0.43
CA PHE A 121 9.19 -5.62 -0.88
C PHE A 121 7.79 -5.01 -0.74
N ASP A 122 7.43 -4.19 -1.73
CA ASP A 122 6.08 -3.66 -1.92
C ASP A 122 5.62 -3.92 -3.37
N ILE A 123 4.60 -4.77 -3.53
CA ILE A 123 3.96 -5.08 -4.80
C ILE A 123 2.49 -4.68 -4.73
N ARG A 124 2.04 -3.89 -5.71
CA ARG A 124 0.63 -3.46 -5.81
C ARG A 124 0.06 -3.74 -7.18
N LEU A 125 -1.13 -4.31 -7.21
CA LEU A 125 -1.90 -4.61 -8.41
C LEU A 125 -3.14 -3.74 -8.42
N ARG A 126 -3.10 -2.69 -9.22
CA ARG A 126 -4.26 -1.81 -9.42
C ARG A 126 -5.11 -2.37 -10.55
N ALA A 127 -6.32 -2.78 -10.22
CA ALA A 127 -7.30 -3.27 -11.19
C ALA A 127 -7.84 -2.13 -12.06
N HIS A 128 -7.96 -2.39 -13.36
CA HIS A 128 -8.72 -1.58 -14.31
C HIS A 128 -9.69 -2.49 -15.06
N GLU A 129 -10.47 -1.99 -16.00
CA GLU A 129 -11.46 -2.81 -16.72
C GLU A 129 -10.84 -3.96 -17.53
N LYS A 130 -9.60 -3.78 -18.03
CA LYS A 130 -8.97 -4.70 -19.01
C LYS A 130 -7.58 -5.19 -18.63
N TYR A 131 -6.98 -4.62 -17.58
CA TYR A 131 -5.60 -4.93 -17.21
C TYR A 131 -5.29 -4.55 -15.77
N PHE A 132 -4.26 -5.17 -15.19
CA PHE A 132 -3.60 -4.70 -13.98
C PHE A 132 -2.51 -3.69 -14.31
N GLU A 133 -2.44 -2.59 -13.56
CA GLU A 133 -1.17 -1.87 -13.39
C GLU A 133 -0.40 -2.49 -12.23
N ILE A 134 0.86 -2.82 -12.48
CA ILE A 134 1.73 -3.47 -11.51
C ILE A 134 2.78 -2.47 -11.06
N TYR A 135 2.66 -2.07 -9.78
CA TYR A 135 3.61 -1.21 -9.09
C TYR A 135 4.53 -2.07 -8.24
N ILE A 136 5.82 -1.78 -8.32
CA ILE A 136 6.85 -2.38 -7.47
C ILE A 136 7.64 -1.24 -6.86
N GLU A 137 7.76 -1.20 -5.54
CA GLU A 137 8.38 -0.09 -4.80
C GLU A 137 7.82 1.28 -5.24
N HIS A 138 6.48 1.36 -5.24
CA HIS A 138 5.70 2.51 -5.66
C HIS A 138 5.88 2.97 -7.12
N LYS A 139 6.62 2.24 -7.96
CA LYS A 139 6.85 2.60 -9.35
C LYS A 139 6.06 1.68 -10.28
N LEU A 140 5.30 2.26 -11.21
CA LEU A 140 4.65 1.50 -12.28
C LEU A 140 5.71 0.85 -13.17
N LEU A 141 5.74 -0.49 -13.22
CA LEU A 141 6.71 -1.24 -14.02
C LEU A 141 6.07 -2.07 -15.14
N ALA A 142 4.82 -2.50 -14.99
CA ALA A 142 4.13 -3.26 -16.03
C ALA A 142 2.63 -2.97 -16.07
N LYS A 143 2.05 -3.24 -17.25
CA LYS A 143 0.60 -3.41 -17.43
C LYS A 143 0.35 -4.83 -17.90
N PHE A 144 -0.54 -5.55 -17.23
CA PHE A 144 -0.82 -6.94 -17.52
C PHE A 144 -2.28 -7.08 -17.95
N ALA A 145 -2.50 -7.37 -19.23
CA ALA A 145 -3.84 -7.53 -19.80
C ALA A 145 -4.53 -8.77 -19.25
N TYR A 146 -5.85 -8.68 -19.06
CA TYR A 146 -6.65 -9.83 -18.66
C TYR A 146 -6.83 -10.79 -19.84
N TYR A 147 -6.55 -12.07 -19.61
CA TYR A 147 -6.83 -13.13 -20.58
C TYR A 147 -8.27 -13.65 -20.46
N VAL A 148 -8.84 -13.55 -19.26
CA VAL A 148 -10.22 -13.89 -18.91
C VAL A 148 -10.82 -12.77 -18.06
N PRO A 149 -12.14 -12.66 -17.90
CA PRO A 149 -12.75 -11.63 -17.07
C PRO A 149 -12.14 -11.58 -15.65
N ILE A 150 -11.89 -10.37 -15.13
CA ILE A 150 -11.32 -10.17 -13.78
C ILE A 150 -12.19 -10.78 -12.69
N THR A 151 -13.49 -10.91 -12.95
CA THR A 151 -14.49 -11.57 -12.11
C THR A 151 -14.16 -13.04 -11.86
N ASN A 152 -13.38 -13.69 -12.71
CA ASN A 152 -12.99 -15.07 -12.49
C ASN A 152 -11.99 -15.22 -11.34
N ILE A 153 -11.28 -14.15 -10.95
CA ILE A 153 -10.35 -14.20 -9.83
C ILE A 153 -11.14 -14.36 -8.52
N SER A 154 -10.89 -15.46 -7.83
CA SER A 154 -11.59 -15.82 -6.59
C SER A 154 -10.65 -16.03 -5.41
N HIS A 155 -9.37 -16.33 -5.66
CA HIS A 155 -8.38 -16.57 -4.62
C HIS A 155 -7.07 -15.83 -4.91
N ILE A 156 -6.34 -15.57 -3.82
CA ILE A 156 -4.94 -15.20 -3.84
C ILE A 156 -4.13 -16.33 -3.19
N TYR A 157 -3.02 -16.67 -3.82
CA TYR A 157 -2.08 -17.65 -3.30
C TYR A 157 -0.65 -17.08 -3.33
N ILE A 158 0.04 -17.10 -2.20
CA ILE A 158 1.41 -16.61 -2.05
C ILE A 158 2.24 -17.70 -1.40
N ASN A 159 3.39 -18.05 -2.00
CA ASN A 159 4.29 -19.07 -1.48
C ASN A 159 5.76 -18.75 -1.79
N GLY A 160 6.67 -19.43 -1.12
CA GLY A 160 8.12 -19.32 -1.30
C GLY A 160 8.82 -18.50 -0.21
N ASP A 161 9.97 -17.94 -0.56
CA ASP A 161 10.96 -17.37 0.37
C ASP A 161 10.58 -15.96 0.90
N VAL A 162 9.39 -15.81 1.48
CA VAL A 162 8.89 -14.53 2.03
C VAL A 162 8.22 -14.65 3.41
N GLU A 163 8.29 -13.58 4.19
CA GLU A 163 7.45 -13.34 5.36
C GLU A 163 6.51 -12.17 5.05
N LEU A 164 5.20 -12.35 5.21
CA LEU A 164 4.19 -11.36 4.85
C LEU A 164 3.70 -10.60 6.08
N TYR A 165 3.61 -9.28 5.97
CA TYR A 165 2.99 -8.44 7.00
C TYR A 165 1.81 -7.61 6.48
N THR A 166 1.59 -7.57 5.16
CA THR A 166 0.40 -6.96 4.55
C THR A 166 -0.04 -7.77 3.35
N VAL A 167 -1.29 -8.23 3.39
CA VAL A 167 -2.06 -8.66 2.23
C VAL A 167 -3.43 -8.01 2.36
N SER A 168 -3.70 -7.01 1.54
CA SER A 168 -4.98 -6.27 1.60
C SER A 168 -5.47 -5.91 0.21
N TRP A 169 -6.77 -5.82 0.07
CA TRP A 169 -7.41 -5.23 -1.11
C TRP A 169 -8.24 -4.04 -0.67
N GLU A 170 -7.98 -2.90 -1.28
CA GLU A 170 -8.59 -1.65 -0.84
C GLU A 170 -8.77 -0.65 -1.99
N GLY A 171 -9.48 0.42 -1.69
CA GLY A 171 -9.68 1.53 -2.61
C GLY A 171 -10.85 1.35 -3.58
N LYS A 172 -10.95 2.33 -4.47
CA LYS A 172 -11.86 2.43 -5.61
C LYS A 172 -11.33 3.54 -6.53
N TYR A 173 -12.04 3.89 -7.59
CA TYR A 173 -11.80 5.17 -8.25
C TYR A 173 -12.35 6.31 -7.39
N TYR A 174 -11.47 7.25 -7.07
CA TYR A 174 -11.80 8.46 -6.31
C TYR A 174 -11.78 9.66 -7.26
N GLN A 175 -12.77 10.54 -7.12
CA GLN A 175 -12.73 11.85 -7.78
C GLN A 175 -11.82 12.79 -6.97
N THR A 176 -11.09 13.67 -7.66
CA THR A 176 -10.28 14.72 -7.04
C THR A 176 -10.77 16.07 -7.61
N PRO A 177 -11.17 17.04 -6.77
CA PRO A 177 -11.07 17.05 -5.30
C PRO A 177 -11.95 16.00 -4.62
N TYR A 178 -11.43 15.40 -3.56
CA TYR A 178 -12.12 14.46 -2.70
C TYR A 178 -12.54 15.16 -1.43
N ALA A 179 -13.78 14.95 -1.00
CA ALA A 179 -14.27 15.41 0.29
C ALA A 179 -15.02 14.29 1.00
N ALA A 180 -14.86 14.20 2.31
CA ALA A 180 -15.60 13.26 3.15
C ALA A 180 -15.85 13.87 4.52
N ASP A 181 -17.05 13.66 5.04
CA ASP A 181 -17.33 13.93 6.44
C ASP A 181 -16.59 12.90 7.31
N ILE A 182 -16.28 13.29 8.54
CA ILE A 182 -15.60 12.49 9.54
C ILE A 182 -16.59 12.27 10.69
N PRO A 183 -17.46 11.24 10.62
CA PRO A 183 -18.36 10.92 11.71
C PRO A 183 -17.57 10.69 13.01
N GLY A 184 -18.02 11.32 14.08
CA GLY A 184 -17.36 11.27 15.39
C GLY A 184 -16.09 12.12 15.49
N ASN A 185 -15.78 12.94 14.49
CA ASN A 185 -14.64 13.85 14.40
C ASN A 185 -13.26 13.17 14.43
N PHE A 186 -12.20 13.91 14.14
CA PHE A 186 -10.84 13.40 14.09
C PHE A 186 -10.12 13.48 15.44
N TYR A 187 -10.72 12.88 16.48
CA TYR A 187 -10.21 12.91 17.86
C TYR A 187 -8.84 12.19 18.03
N PRO A 188 -8.08 12.49 19.11
CA PRO A 188 -6.81 11.82 19.39
C PRO A 188 -6.90 10.29 19.37
N GLY A 189 -5.97 9.64 18.66
CA GLY A 189 -5.95 8.20 18.41
C GLY A 189 -6.42 7.81 17.00
N ARG A 190 -7.11 8.69 16.28
CA ARG A 190 -7.54 8.44 14.90
C ARG A 190 -6.43 8.58 13.87
N LYS A 191 -6.59 7.89 12.75
CA LYS A 191 -5.63 7.81 11.66
C LYS A 191 -6.30 8.06 10.32
N LEU A 192 -5.66 8.86 9.48
CA LEU A 192 -5.95 8.95 8.06
C LEU A 192 -4.86 8.23 7.29
N TYR A 193 -5.25 7.27 6.45
CA TYR A 193 -4.39 6.66 5.44
C TYR A 193 -4.81 7.13 4.06
N VAL A 194 -3.85 7.61 3.26
CA VAL A 194 -4.05 8.02 1.87
C VAL A 194 -3.00 7.33 1.02
N SER A 195 -3.44 6.53 0.05
CA SER A 195 -2.57 6.02 -1.03
C SER A 195 -2.88 6.77 -2.31
N ALA A 196 -1.86 7.31 -2.99
CA ALA A 196 -2.05 8.11 -4.19
C ALA A 196 -0.88 8.07 -5.15
N LEU A 197 -1.15 8.24 -6.45
CA LEU A 197 -0.16 8.45 -7.50
C LEU A 197 0.11 9.94 -7.70
N LEU A 198 1.38 10.35 -7.61
CA LEU A 198 1.76 11.72 -7.93
C LEU A 198 1.89 11.93 -9.46
N LYS A 199 1.11 12.85 -10.03
CA LYS A 199 1.03 13.05 -11.49
C LYS A 199 2.37 13.51 -12.09
N LYS A 200 2.60 13.19 -13.38
CA LYS A 200 3.83 13.55 -14.13
C LYS A 200 4.18 15.04 -14.08
N ARG A 201 3.18 15.92 -14.08
CA ARG A 201 3.35 17.39 -14.09
C ARG A 201 2.99 18.04 -12.76
N ALA A 202 2.95 17.25 -11.68
CA ALA A 202 2.53 17.75 -10.37
C ALA A 202 3.36 18.93 -9.88
N LYS A 203 2.66 19.95 -9.39
CA LYS A 203 3.20 21.13 -8.71
C LYS A 203 2.96 21.03 -7.21
N GLN A 204 1.75 20.65 -6.80
CA GLN A 204 1.39 20.50 -5.40
C GLN A 204 0.13 19.64 -5.21
N PHE A 205 -0.10 19.20 -3.97
CA PHE A 205 -1.40 18.71 -3.51
C PHE A 205 -1.62 19.13 -2.06
N SER A 206 -2.85 19.02 -1.55
CA SER A 206 -3.17 19.29 -0.15
C SER A 206 -4.07 18.21 0.44
N VAL A 207 -3.90 18.00 1.74
CA VAL A 207 -4.78 17.23 2.61
C VAL A 207 -5.18 18.16 3.74
N ASP A 208 -6.46 18.51 3.78
CA ASP A 208 -7.02 19.51 4.67
C ASP A 208 -8.02 18.87 5.63
N PHE A 209 -7.79 19.09 6.91
CA PHE A 209 -8.70 18.74 7.99
C PHE A 209 -9.44 20.01 8.41
N HIS A 210 -10.74 20.01 8.15
CA HIS A 210 -11.64 21.13 8.41
C HIS A 210 -12.28 21.01 9.79
N CYS A 211 -12.48 22.16 10.42
CA CYS A 211 -13.27 22.34 11.63
C CYS A 211 -14.31 23.42 11.31
N ALA A 212 -15.53 23.02 11.00
CA ALA A 212 -16.54 23.90 10.40
C ALA A 212 -15.98 24.63 9.15
N ASN A 213 -15.91 25.97 9.17
CA ASN A 213 -15.44 26.78 8.04
C ASN A 213 -13.91 26.95 7.98
N ASP A 214 -13.22 26.61 9.06
CA ASP A 214 -11.78 26.77 9.22
C ASP A 214 -11.02 25.51 8.77
N ILE A 215 -9.71 25.66 8.55
CA ILE A 215 -8.80 24.54 8.29
C ILE A 215 -7.91 24.37 9.51
N ALA A 216 -8.24 23.39 10.35
CA ALA A 216 -7.48 23.06 11.55
C ALA A 216 -6.06 22.56 11.22
N PHE A 217 -5.91 21.86 10.10
CA PHE A 217 -4.62 21.39 9.63
C PHE A 217 -4.60 21.21 8.11
N ARG A 218 -3.70 21.91 7.43
CA ARG A 218 -3.35 21.69 6.03
C ARG A 218 -1.98 21.03 5.95
N PHE A 219 -1.91 19.88 5.30
CA PHE A 219 -0.68 19.25 4.84
C PHE A 219 -0.53 19.51 3.34
N ASN A 220 0.44 20.33 2.92
CA ASN A 220 0.59 20.77 1.54
C ASN A 220 2.02 20.53 0.99
N PRO A 221 2.27 19.36 0.39
CA PRO A 221 3.49 19.13 -0.37
C PRO A 221 3.53 20.00 -1.63
N ARG A 222 4.55 20.86 -1.71
CA ARG A 222 4.90 21.68 -2.88
C ARG A 222 6.08 21.02 -3.60
N ILE A 223 5.76 20.24 -4.61
CA ILE A 223 6.69 19.35 -5.32
C ILE A 223 7.75 20.17 -6.08
N ALA A 224 7.37 21.32 -6.63
CA ALA A 224 8.30 22.22 -7.31
C ALA A 224 9.37 22.80 -6.36
N GLU A 225 8.96 23.12 -5.12
CA GLU A 225 9.84 23.67 -4.08
C GLU A 225 10.55 22.57 -3.27
N ARG A 226 10.14 21.30 -3.43
CA ARG A 226 10.56 20.16 -2.61
C ARG A 226 10.38 20.41 -1.11
N LYS A 227 9.25 21.01 -0.74
CA LYS A 227 8.90 21.34 0.66
C LYS A 227 7.50 20.84 0.99
N ILE A 228 7.28 20.55 2.27
CA ILE A 228 5.95 20.25 2.81
C ILE A 228 5.59 21.42 3.70
N VAL A 229 4.57 22.17 3.29
CA VAL A 229 4.05 23.28 4.08
C VAL A 229 2.93 22.76 4.96
N ARG A 230 3.00 23.06 6.27
CA ARG A 230 1.90 22.86 7.20
C ARG A 230 1.38 24.19 7.71
N ASN A 231 0.06 24.32 7.80
CA ASN A 231 -0.53 25.52 8.37
C ASN A 231 -1.97 25.28 8.88
N THR A 232 -2.49 26.28 9.58
CA THR A 232 -3.88 26.41 10.02
C THR A 232 -4.46 27.65 9.36
N ARG A 233 -5.72 27.60 8.95
CA ARG A 233 -6.47 28.77 8.48
C ARG A 233 -7.66 28.99 9.41
N SER A 234 -7.67 30.12 10.12
CA SER A 234 -8.79 30.50 10.98
C SER A 234 -9.32 31.87 10.60
N GLU A 235 -10.65 32.02 10.56
CA GLU A 235 -11.33 33.24 10.13
C GLU A 235 -10.79 33.73 8.77
N ASP A 236 -10.67 32.80 7.82
CA ASP A 236 -10.11 33.00 6.48
C ASP A 236 -8.66 33.52 6.41
N ARG A 237 -7.94 33.55 7.53
CA ARG A 237 -6.53 33.98 7.59
C ARG A 237 -5.59 32.80 7.84
N TRP A 238 -4.55 32.70 7.02
CA TRP A 238 -3.47 31.72 7.23
C TRP A 238 -2.59 32.16 8.41
N GLY A 239 -2.28 31.22 9.29
CA GLY A 239 -1.27 31.41 10.32
C GLY A 239 0.16 31.33 9.78
N THR A 240 1.12 31.18 10.69
CA THR A 240 2.54 30.99 10.33
C THR A 240 2.77 29.62 9.69
N GLU A 241 3.32 29.60 8.48
CA GLU A 241 3.69 28.37 7.77
C GLU A 241 4.86 27.65 8.46
N GLU A 242 4.74 26.33 8.64
CA GLU A 242 5.87 25.47 9.03
C GLU A 242 6.35 24.70 7.80
N LYS A 243 7.66 24.78 7.50
CA LYS A 243 8.25 24.24 6.25
C LYS A 243 9.46 23.34 6.49
N GLU A 244 9.97 23.33 7.72
CA GLU A 244 11.18 22.62 8.08
C GLU A 244 10.91 21.12 8.12
N SER A 245 11.83 20.35 7.55
CA SER A 245 11.84 18.89 7.52
C SER A 245 13.29 18.46 7.70
N GLU A 246 13.54 17.65 8.72
CA GLU A 246 14.86 17.05 8.96
C GLU A 246 15.15 15.90 8.00
N VAL A 247 14.10 15.38 7.34
CA VAL A 247 14.20 14.28 6.38
C VAL A 247 14.15 14.79 4.92
N PRO A 248 14.76 14.05 3.97
CA PRO A 248 14.63 14.33 2.55
C PRO A 248 13.18 14.37 2.08
N PHE A 249 12.89 15.26 1.12
CA PHE A 249 11.55 15.37 0.53
C PHE A 249 11.10 14.04 -0.10
N PRO A 250 10.01 13.40 0.40
CA PRO A 250 9.73 11.98 0.13
C PRO A 250 8.98 11.77 -1.19
N PHE A 251 8.36 12.80 -1.77
CA PHE A 251 7.48 12.62 -2.92
C PHE A 251 8.24 12.63 -4.25
N LYS A 252 7.91 11.67 -5.11
CA LYS A 252 8.49 11.53 -6.46
C LYS A 252 7.40 11.42 -7.52
N LYS A 253 7.53 12.21 -8.58
CA LYS A 253 6.58 12.21 -9.71
C LYS A 253 6.49 10.82 -10.34
N LYS A 254 5.29 10.43 -10.76
CA LYS A 254 4.96 9.11 -11.33
C LYS A 254 5.21 7.92 -10.39
N HIS A 255 5.32 8.17 -9.09
CA HIS A 255 5.36 7.12 -8.09
C HIS A 255 4.10 7.25 -7.23
N THR A 256 3.58 6.12 -6.79
CA THR A 256 2.62 6.11 -5.71
C THR A 256 3.30 6.50 -4.40
N PHE A 257 2.53 6.80 -3.38
CA PHE A 257 3.00 7.01 -2.01
C PHE A 257 1.86 6.67 -1.06
N ASP A 258 2.22 6.29 0.16
CA ASP A 258 1.28 6.16 1.27
C ASP A 258 1.55 7.24 2.31
N LEU A 259 0.57 8.09 2.55
CA LEU A 259 0.56 9.07 3.62
C LEU A 259 -0.28 8.53 4.78
N LEU A 260 0.31 8.50 5.97
CA LEU A 260 -0.40 8.29 7.22
C LEU A 260 -0.35 9.58 8.05
N VAL A 261 -1.50 10.11 8.43
CA VAL A 261 -1.63 11.19 9.42
C VAL A 261 -2.25 10.61 10.68
N TYR A 262 -1.53 10.68 11.79
CA TYR A 262 -1.98 10.22 13.11
C TYR A 262 -2.30 11.44 13.99
N CYS A 263 -3.51 11.47 14.56
CA CYS A 263 -3.86 12.49 15.55
C CYS A 263 -3.38 12.05 16.93
N GLU A 264 -2.39 12.73 17.49
CA GLU A 264 -2.02 12.60 18.90
C GLU A 264 -2.80 13.62 19.74
N GLU A 265 -2.62 13.59 21.06
CA GLU A 265 -3.28 14.50 22.01
C GLU A 265 -3.00 15.98 21.73
N ASN A 266 -1.76 16.32 21.32
CA ASN A 266 -1.31 17.70 21.16
C ASN A 266 -0.74 18.05 19.78
N ARG A 267 -0.72 17.09 18.85
CA ARG A 267 -0.16 17.28 17.50
C ARG A 267 -0.69 16.27 16.50
N PHE A 268 -0.51 16.55 15.23
CA PHE A 268 -0.50 15.56 14.17
C PHE A 268 0.91 15.03 13.96
N THR A 269 1.07 13.73 13.79
CA THR A 269 2.31 13.10 13.34
C THR A 269 2.06 12.42 12.01
N PHE A 270 2.95 12.61 11.05
CA PHE A 270 2.72 12.10 9.70
C PHE A 270 3.91 11.33 9.13
N TYR A 271 3.58 10.23 8.44
CA TYR A 271 4.51 9.31 7.83
C TYR A 271 4.24 9.25 6.33
N VAL A 272 5.30 9.15 5.54
CA VAL A 272 5.20 8.85 4.10
C VAL A 272 6.03 7.60 3.83
N ASP A 273 5.41 6.60 3.22
CA ASP A 273 6.01 5.28 2.95
C ASP A 273 6.67 4.70 4.22
N ASP A 274 5.92 4.72 5.32
CA ASP A 274 6.32 4.30 6.67
C ASP A 274 7.52 5.05 7.29
N CYS A 275 8.00 6.11 6.66
CA CYS A 275 9.05 6.97 7.19
C CYS A 275 8.42 8.17 7.90
N LEU A 276 8.84 8.44 9.14
CA LEU A 276 8.39 9.63 9.87
C LEU A 276 8.90 10.87 9.14
N ILE A 277 7.99 11.76 8.75
CA ILE A 277 8.35 12.98 8.02
C ILE A 277 8.31 14.20 8.94
N GLY A 278 7.44 14.20 9.94
CA GLY A 278 7.38 15.26 10.91
C GLY A 278 6.10 15.25 11.73
N SER A 279 5.89 16.35 12.44
CA SER A 279 4.68 16.60 13.21
C SER A 279 4.24 18.06 13.10
N TYR A 280 3.02 18.34 13.56
CA TYR A 280 2.42 19.67 13.58
C TYR A 280 1.60 19.82 14.85
N ALA A 281 2.00 20.74 15.75
CA ALA A 281 1.28 20.98 16.99
C ALA A 281 -0.14 21.49 16.71
N HIS A 282 -1.11 21.01 17.49
CA HIS A 282 -2.50 21.43 17.36
C HIS A 282 -2.63 22.92 17.64
N ARG A 283 -3.07 23.70 16.64
CA ARG A 283 -3.43 25.12 16.81
C ARG A 283 -4.94 25.31 16.99
N MET A 284 -5.71 24.28 16.67
CA MET A 284 -7.16 24.18 16.88
C MET A 284 -7.47 22.82 17.48
N SER A 285 -8.61 22.69 18.18
CA SER A 285 -9.02 21.42 18.77
C SER A 285 -9.29 20.37 17.70
N ALA A 286 -8.61 19.22 17.80
CA ALA A 286 -8.84 18.09 16.91
C ALA A 286 -10.26 17.49 17.06
N GLN A 287 -10.90 17.69 18.21
CA GLN A 287 -12.28 17.24 18.44
C GLN A 287 -13.32 17.99 17.60
N GLY A 288 -12.98 19.15 17.04
CA GLY A 288 -13.87 19.88 16.13
C GLY A 288 -13.68 19.50 14.66
N ILE A 289 -12.73 18.62 14.34
CA ILE A 289 -12.40 18.28 12.95
C ILE A 289 -13.43 17.28 12.42
N ASP A 290 -14.30 17.75 11.53
CA ASP A 290 -15.49 17.02 11.07
C ASP A 290 -15.47 16.71 9.57
N LYS A 291 -14.49 17.24 8.82
CA LYS A 291 -14.41 17.05 7.37
C LYS A 291 -12.98 16.97 6.87
N LEU A 292 -12.78 16.08 5.89
CA LEU A 292 -11.54 15.89 5.16
C LEU A 292 -11.71 16.38 3.72
N CYS A 293 -10.76 17.17 3.23
CA CYS A 293 -10.65 17.55 1.82
C CYS A 293 -9.26 17.18 1.29
N ILE A 294 -9.19 16.56 0.12
CA ILE A 294 -7.92 16.23 -0.55
C ILE A 294 -8.00 16.73 -1.99
N ASP A 295 -7.02 17.53 -2.40
CA ASP A 295 -7.03 18.16 -3.73
C ASP A 295 -5.62 18.30 -4.33
N GLY A 296 -5.55 18.57 -5.63
CA GLY A 296 -4.36 18.90 -6.38
C GLY A 296 -3.87 17.80 -7.32
N ASP A 297 -2.56 17.80 -7.57
CA ASP A 297 -1.95 17.06 -8.68
C ASP A 297 -1.67 15.57 -8.37
N ILE A 298 -2.65 14.88 -7.80
CA ILE A 298 -2.58 13.46 -7.45
C ILE A 298 -3.75 12.68 -8.06
N GLU A 299 -3.59 11.37 -8.16
CA GLU A 299 -4.66 10.42 -8.42
C GLU A 299 -4.82 9.53 -7.19
N LEU A 300 -5.95 9.66 -6.49
CA LEU A 300 -6.23 8.93 -5.27
C LEU A 300 -6.52 7.45 -5.57
N GLN A 301 -5.85 6.57 -4.82
CA GLN A 301 -5.98 5.12 -4.96
C GLN A 301 -6.63 4.47 -3.72
N GLY A 302 -6.43 5.05 -2.54
CA GLY A 302 -7.04 4.61 -1.28
C GLY A 302 -7.18 5.78 -0.31
N VAL A 303 -8.29 5.84 0.42
CA VAL A 303 -8.53 6.81 1.50
C VAL A 303 -9.28 6.09 2.62
N HIS A 304 -8.65 5.99 3.80
CA HIS A 304 -9.20 5.27 4.95
C HIS A 304 -9.05 6.10 6.23
N LEU A 305 -10.17 6.35 6.90
CA LEU A 305 -10.21 6.91 8.24
C LEU A 305 -10.41 5.77 9.22
N LYS A 306 -9.47 5.63 10.17
CA LYS A 306 -9.54 4.67 11.27
C LYS A 306 -9.50 5.40 12.60
#